data_AF-A0A5A7RCF1-F1
#
_entry.id   AF-A0A5A7RCF1-F1
#
_cell.length_a   1.000
_cell.length_b   1.000
_cell.length_c   1.000
_cell.angle_alpha   90.00
_cell.angle_beta   90.00
_cell.angle_gamma   90.00
#
_symmetry.space_group_name_H-M   'P 1'
#
loop_
_entity.id
_entity.type
_entity.pdbx_description
1 polymer ?
#
loop_
_entity_poly.entity_id
_entity_poly.type
_entity_poly.pdbx_seq_one_letter_code
_entity_poly.pdbx_strand_id
1 'polypeptide(L)'
;MRGDRYDSYELMTLKEHGTFAMETEMSFKKKGVASRNWIALDNNGQGIILDLDKYDIMKRVEINARDLRIIDPLLSYPSAILGRGNAIVLNLEHIKAIITTDEVILLTTLASASIFLWIISYARHKGLVGSKSNY
;
A
#
# COMPACT_ATOMS: atom_id res chain seq x y z
N MET A 1 1.88 51.44 -11.37
CA MET A 1 1.87 51.26 -9.90
C MET A 1 2.21 49.79 -9.68
N ARG A 2 3.48 49.37 -9.49
CA ARG A 2 4.41 49.52 -8.34
C ARG A 2 3.83 48.94 -7.04
N GLY A 3 4.52 47.92 -6.50
CA GLY A 3 4.32 47.32 -5.17
C GLY A 3 4.37 45.79 -5.22
N ASP A 4 5.55 45.16 -5.29
CA ASP A 4 6.22 44.42 -4.19
C ASP A 4 5.73 42.95 -4.16
N ARG A 5 6.46 41.89 -4.54
CA ARG A 5 7.83 41.38 -4.29
C ARG A 5 8.15 41.16 -2.79
N TYR A 6 8.23 39.86 -2.45
CA TYR A 6 8.67 39.18 -1.22
C TYR A 6 7.65 39.04 -0.07
N ASP A 7 7.23 37.79 0.22
CA ASP A 7 7.05 37.21 1.59
C ASP A 7 6.34 35.85 1.65
N SER A 8 5.96 35.22 0.53
CA SER A 8 5.35 33.88 0.60
C SER A 8 6.32 32.73 0.93
N TYR A 9 7.63 32.98 0.95
CA TYR A 9 8.66 32.02 1.35
C TYR A 9 8.92 32.01 2.87
N GLU A 10 8.35 32.96 3.62
CA GLU A 10 8.62 33.11 5.06
C GLU A 10 7.51 32.50 5.95
N LEU A 11 6.30 32.27 5.42
CA LEU A 11 5.15 31.80 6.21
C LEU A 11 4.86 30.29 6.16
N MET A 12 5.68 29.46 5.50
CA MET A 12 5.47 28.00 5.50
C MET A 12 6.70 27.17 5.87
N THR A 13 7.71 27.81 6.44
CA THR A 13 8.81 27.15 7.17
C THR A 13 8.39 26.70 8.59
N LEU A 14 7.11 26.84 8.96
CA LEU A 14 6.59 26.43 10.26
C LEU A 14 5.29 25.63 10.12
N LYS A 15 5.41 24.37 9.71
CA LYS A 15 4.50 23.29 10.12
C LYS A 15 5.06 21.91 9.77
N GLU A 16 6.33 21.69 10.14
CA GLU A 16 6.67 20.35 10.61
C GLU A 16 5.92 20.15 11.92
N HIS A 17 4.97 19.22 11.94
CA HIS A 17 4.74 18.28 13.04
C HIS A 17 3.67 17.29 12.61
N GLY A 18 4.09 16.02 12.59
CA GLY A 18 3.40 14.92 11.95
C GLY A 18 1.96 14.70 12.37
N THR A 19 1.17 14.31 11.39
CA THR A 19 0.03 13.43 11.55
C THR A 19 -0.07 12.67 10.24
N PHE A 20 0.45 11.44 10.23
CA PHE A 20 0.40 10.56 9.08
C PHE A 20 -1.03 10.01 8.97
N ALA A 21 -1.92 10.81 8.39
CA ALA A 21 -3.26 10.38 8.04
C ALA A 21 -3.17 9.63 6.71
N MET A 22 -3.21 8.29 6.78
CA MET A 22 -3.63 7.50 5.62
C MET A 22 -5.10 7.83 5.36
N GLU A 23 -5.35 8.85 4.55
CA GLU A 23 -6.67 9.15 4.04
C GLU A 23 -7.02 8.05 3.03
N THR A 24 -7.61 6.97 3.55
CA THR A 24 -8.06 5.84 2.75
C THR A 24 -9.40 6.24 2.13
N GLU A 25 -9.37 7.08 1.10
CA GLU A 25 -10.53 7.22 0.21
C GLU A 25 -10.68 5.92 -0.60
N MET A 26 -11.42 4.95 -0.04
CA MET A 26 -11.86 3.76 -0.78
C MET A 26 -12.93 4.16 -1.81
N SER A 27 -12.50 4.70 -2.94
CA SER A 27 -13.36 4.83 -4.13
C SER A 27 -13.55 3.46 -4.78
N PHE A 28 -14.49 2.67 -4.27
CA PHE A 28 -14.96 1.46 -4.95
C PHE A 28 -15.84 1.85 -6.15
N LYS A 29 -15.22 2.31 -7.24
CA LYS A 29 -15.91 2.40 -8.53
C LYS A 29 -16.07 0.98 -9.10
N LYS A 30 -17.29 0.45 -9.01
CA LYS A 30 -17.73 -0.76 -9.71
C LYS A 30 -17.43 -0.65 -11.21
N LYS A 31 -16.49 -1.44 -11.72
CA LYS A 31 -16.44 -1.91 -13.12
C LYS A 31 -15.77 -3.29 -13.17
N GLY A 32 -16.13 -4.04 -14.21
CA GLY A 32 -16.11 -5.50 -14.28
C GLY A 32 -14.77 -6.19 -14.06
N VAL A 33 -14.87 -7.50 -13.80
CA VAL A 33 -13.76 -8.47 -13.64
C VAL A 33 -12.71 -8.02 -12.63
N ALA A 34 -13.03 -8.21 -11.34
CA ALA A 34 -12.10 -8.23 -10.22
C ALA A 34 -10.88 -7.30 -10.39
N SER A 35 -11.10 -5.98 -10.32
CA SER A 35 -10.00 -5.02 -10.22
C SER A 35 -9.14 -5.43 -9.04
N ARG A 36 -7.96 -5.98 -9.32
CA ARG A 36 -6.98 -6.31 -8.29
C ARG A 36 -6.55 -4.98 -7.72
N ASN A 37 -6.96 -4.68 -6.49
CA ASN A 37 -6.58 -3.44 -5.82
C ASN A 37 -5.11 -3.54 -5.44
N TRP A 38 -4.25 -3.06 -6.33
CA TRP A 38 -2.81 -2.95 -6.10
C TRP A 38 -2.54 -1.64 -5.38
N ILE A 39 -1.63 -1.67 -4.41
CA ILE A 39 -1.12 -0.49 -3.74
C ILE A 39 0.39 -0.49 -3.95
N ALA A 40 0.94 0.53 -4.60
CA ALA A 40 2.38 0.74 -4.64
C ALA A 40 2.81 1.64 -3.51
N LEU A 41 3.87 1.23 -2.81
CA LEU A 41 4.55 2.00 -1.78
C LEU A 41 5.91 2.41 -2.31
N ASP A 42 6.17 3.71 -2.37
CA ASP A 42 7.49 4.21 -2.75
C ASP A 42 8.52 4.05 -1.61
N ASN A 43 9.78 4.38 -1.91
CA ASN A 43 10.88 4.39 -0.95
C ASN A 43 10.72 5.42 0.20
N ASN A 44 9.80 6.38 0.07
CA ASN A 44 9.47 7.37 1.11
C ASN A 44 8.29 6.90 1.99
N GLY A 45 7.73 5.71 1.72
CA GLY A 45 6.57 5.17 2.43
C GLY A 45 5.23 5.77 1.99
N GLN A 46 5.18 6.49 0.87
CA GLN A 46 3.94 7.00 0.30
C GLN A 46 3.26 5.89 -0.52
N GLY A 47 1.98 5.65 -0.19
CA GLY A 47 1.16 4.65 -0.87
C GLY A 47 0.26 5.27 -1.94
N ILE A 48 0.31 4.75 -3.16
CA ILE A 48 -0.63 5.08 -4.24
C ILE A 48 -1.45 3.85 -4.63
N ILE A 49 -2.74 4.04 -4.90
CA ILE A 49 -3.59 2.99 -5.46
C ILE A 49 -3.29 2.90 -6.96
N LEU A 50 -2.96 1.69 -7.42
CA LEU A 50 -2.66 1.40 -8.80
C LEU A 50 -3.87 0.76 -9.48
N ASP A 51 -4.42 1.44 -10.49
CA ASP A 51 -5.42 0.88 -11.41
C ASP A 51 -4.70 0.23 -12.61
N LEU A 52 -3.94 -0.83 -12.32
CA LEU A 52 -3.15 -1.57 -13.33
C LEU A 52 -3.70 -2.98 -13.52
N ASP A 53 -3.68 -3.44 -14.77
CA ASP A 53 -4.04 -4.81 -15.08
C ASP A 53 -2.88 -5.79 -14.79
N LYS A 54 -3.14 -7.09 -14.98
CA LYS A 54 -2.15 -8.14 -14.75
C LYS A 54 -0.89 -7.97 -15.62
N TYR A 55 -1.05 -7.60 -16.88
CA TYR A 55 0.05 -7.46 -17.84
C TYR A 55 0.86 -6.20 -17.60
N ASP A 56 0.22 -5.11 -17.17
CA ASP A 56 0.88 -3.87 -16.80
C ASP A 56 1.78 -4.07 -15.58
N ILE A 57 1.28 -4.78 -14.56
CA ILE A 57 2.10 -5.18 -13.40
C ILE A 57 3.29 -6.03 -13.84
N MET A 58 3.07 -7.04 -14.70
CA MET A 58 4.15 -7.91 -15.20
C MET A 58 5.26 -7.11 -15.91
N LYS A 59 4.87 -6.14 -16.75
CA LYS A 59 5.82 -5.28 -17.47
C LYS A 59 6.55 -4.34 -16.52
N ARG A 60 5.86 -3.79 -15.53
CA ARG A 60 6.42 -2.82 -14.57
C ARG A 60 7.48 -3.44 -13.66
N VAL A 61 7.24 -4.65 -13.14
CA VAL A 61 8.14 -5.33 -12.20
C VAL A 61 9.03 -6.40 -12.86
N GLU A 62 8.96 -6.53 -14.18
CA GLU A 62 9.75 -7.48 -14.97
C GLU A 62 9.63 -8.96 -14.51
N ILE A 63 8.46 -9.37 -14.02
CA ILE A 63 8.20 -10.76 -13.60
C ILE A 63 7.41 -11.57 -14.61
N ASN A 64 7.63 -12.88 -14.63
CA ASN A 64 6.90 -13.78 -15.51
C ASN A 64 5.43 -13.97 -15.04
N ALA A 65 4.54 -14.27 -15.99
CA ALA A 65 3.15 -14.65 -15.71
C ALA A 65 3.02 -15.80 -14.70
N ARG A 66 4.01 -16.71 -14.66
CA ARG A 66 4.04 -17.81 -13.69
C ARG A 66 4.20 -17.31 -12.26
N ASP A 67 5.07 -16.34 -12.05
CA ASP A 67 5.36 -15.81 -10.72
C ASP A 67 4.18 -14.97 -10.22
N LEU A 68 3.57 -14.19 -11.11
CA LEU A 68 2.36 -13.42 -10.80
C LEU A 68 1.14 -14.32 -10.48
N ARG A 69 1.08 -15.54 -11.02
CA ARG A 69 0.00 -16.50 -10.69
C ARG A 69 0.09 -17.02 -9.26
N ILE A 70 1.27 -17.01 -8.64
CA ILE A 70 1.46 -17.51 -7.26
C ILE A 70 0.80 -16.57 -6.25
N ILE A 71 0.73 -15.27 -6.60
CA ILE A 71 -0.01 -14.27 -5.83
C ILE A 71 -1.45 -14.08 -6.33
N ASP A 72 -1.96 -14.96 -7.21
CA ASP A 72 -3.36 -14.90 -7.63
C ASP A 72 -4.28 -15.25 -6.45
N PRO A 73 -5.22 -14.36 -6.06
CA PRO A 73 -6.14 -14.64 -4.95
C PRO A 73 -7.14 -15.74 -5.27
N LEU A 74 -7.36 -16.06 -6.56
CA LEU A 74 -8.25 -17.14 -6.98
C LEU A 74 -7.56 -18.52 -6.96
N LEU A 75 -6.24 -18.58 -6.73
CA LEU A 75 -5.48 -19.81 -6.72
C LEU A 75 -4.89 -20.04 -5.32
N SER A 76 -5.12 -21.23 -4.76
CA SER A 76 -4.50 -21.65 -3.50
C SER A 76 -3.09 -22.15 -3.76
N TYR A 77 -2.10 -21.29 -3.56
CA TYR A 77 -0.69 -21.65 -3.53
C TYR A 77 -0.17 -21.66 -2.08
N PRO A 78 0.76 -22.57 -1.74
CA PRO A 78 1.41 -22.56 -0.44
C PRO A 78 2.20 -21.26 -0.23
N SER A 79 2.51 -20.94 1.03
CA SER A 79 3.36 -19.80 1.36
C SER A 79 4.72 -19.92 0.68
N ALA A 80 5.11 -18.90 -0.08
CA ALA A 80 6.32 -18.89 -0.89
C ALA A 80 6.94 -17.49 -0.95
N ILE A 81 8.27 -17.46 -0.92
CA ILE A 81 9.09 -16.28 -1.18
C ILE A 81 9.95 -16.64 -2.38
N LEU A 82 9.82 -15.88 -3.47
CA LEU A 82 10.54 -16.15 -4.72
C LEU A 82 11.46 -14.98 -5.06
N GLY A 83 12.75 -15.25 -5.14
CA GLY A 83 13.70 -14.33 -5.75
C GLY A 83 13.61 -14.40 -7.27
N ARG A 84 13.27 -13.28 -7.91
CA ARG A 84 13.40 -13.03 -9.35
C ARG A 84 14.34 -11.85 -9.53
N GLY A 85 15.04 -11.79 -10.68
CA GLY A 85 16.20 -10.92 -10.91
C GLY A 85 16.23 -9.62 -10.10
N ASN A 86 15.23 -8.75 -10.33
CA ASN A 86 15.08 -7.46 -9.65
C ASN A 86 13.85 -7.36 -8.75
N ALA A 87 13.19 -8.49 -8.45
CA ALA A 87 11.93 -8.51 -7.71
C ALA A 87 11.81 -9.72 -6.77
N ILE A 88 11.31 -9.51 -5.57
CA ILE A 88 10.96 -10.57 -4.63
C ILE A 88 9.44 -10.70 -4.62
N VAL A 89 8.93 -11.87 -5.02
CA VAL A 89 7.49 -12.18 -5.00
C VAL A 89 7.14 -12.89 -3.71
N LEU A 90 6.18 -12.34 -2.97
CA LEU A 90 5.69 -12.83 -1.70
C LEU A 90 4.27 -13.36 -1.84
N ASN A 91 4.08 -14.64 -1.56
CA ASN A 91 2.78 -15.23 -1.31
C ASN A 91 2.79 -15.80 0.11
N LEU A 92 2.19 -15.11 1.07
CA LEU A 92 1.98 -15.60 2.43
C LEU A 92 0.47 -15.76 2.65
N GLU A 93 0.08 -16.38 3.76
CA GLU A 93 -1.32 -16.67 4.09
C GLU A 93 -2.26 -15.47 3.89
N HIS A 94 -1.80 -14.28 4.28
CA HIS A 94 -2.61 -13.06 4.24
C HIS A 94 -1.94 -11.88 3.54
N ILE A 95 -0.67 -12.03 3.16
CA ILE A 95 0.14 -10.97 2.59
C ILE A 95 0.62 -11.45 1.23
N LYS A 96 0.21 -10.72 0.19
CA LYS A 96 0.62 -10.94 -1.19
C LYS A 96 1.27 -9.66 -1.69
N ALA A 97 2.52 -9.75 -2.11
CA ALA A 97 3.30 -8.57 -2.47
C ALA A 97 4.38 -8.87 -3.52
N ILE A 98 4.83 -7.84 -4.20
CA ILE A 98 6.02 -7.84 -5.06
C ILE A 98 6.91 -6.71 -4.53
N ILE A 99 8.11 -7.03 -4.13
CA ILE A 99 9.10 -6.06 -3.65
C ILE A 99 10.12 -5.85 -4.76
N THR A 100 10.28 -4.61 -5.22
CA THR A 100 11.36 -4.20 -6.13
C THR A 100 12.36 -3.32 -5.40
N THR A 101 13.40 -2.85 -6.09
CA THR A 101 14.38 -1.91 -5.53
C THR A 101 13.80 -0.53 -5.26
N ASP A 102 12.80 -0.11 -6.03
CA ASP A 102 12.28 1.26 -6.01
C ASP A 102 10.94 1.37 -5.27
N GLU A 103 10.13 0.30 -5.31
CA GLU A 103 8.79 0.30 -4.73
C GLU A 103 8.33 -1.10 -4.29
N VAL A 104 7.33 -1.14 -3.40
CA VAL A 104 6.64 -2.36 -2.97
C VAL A 104 5.21 -2.34 -3.47
N ILE A 105 4.83 -3.33 -4.26
CA ILE A 105 3.47 -3.49 -4.77
C ILE A 105 2.73 -4.53 -3.91
N LEU A 106 1.72 -4.10 -3.17
CA LEU A 106 0.86 -4.92 -2.34
C LEU A 106 -0.43 -5.27 -3.07
N LEU A 107 -0.87 -6.51 -2.94
CA LEU A 107 -2.20 -6.93 -3.38
C LEU A 107 -3.18 -6.84 -2.20
N THR A 108 -4.16 -5.95 -2.31
CA THR A 108 -5.24 -5.84 -1.33
C THR A 108 -6.24 -6.97 -1.56
N THR A 109 -6.45 -7.79 -0.52
CA THR A 109 -7.46 -8.85 -0.53
C THR A 109 -8.53 -8.52 0.51
N LEU A 110 -9.76 -9.01 0.32
CA LEU A 110 -10.83 -8.81 1.32
C LEU A 110 -10.43 -9.36 2.71
N ALA A 111 -9.59 -10.39 2.75
CA ALA A 111 -9.06 -10.96 3.99
C ALA A 111 -8.15 -9.99 4.76
N SER A 112 -7.37 -9.13 4.07
CA SER A 112 -6.46 -8.22 4.74
C SER A 112 -7.20 -7.19 5.59
N ALA A 113 -8.37 -6.73 5.14
CA ALA A 113 -9.21 -5.80 5.89
C ALA A 113 -9.76 -6.45 7.19
N SER A 114 -10.25 -7.69 7.10
CA SER A 114 -10.76 -8.43 8.27
C SER A 114 -9.67 -8.70 9.31
N ILE A 115 -8.47 -9.04 8.86
CA ILE A 115 -7.31 -9.25 9.75
C ILE A 115 -6.87 -7.95 10.39
N PHE A 116 -6.85 -6.86 9.64
CA PHE A 116 -6.49 -5.55 10.18
C PHE A 116 -7.49 -5.12 11.26
N LEU A 117 -8.79 -5.32 11.03
CA LEU A 117 -9.82 -5.09 12.05
C LEU A 117 -9.67 -6.00 13.26
N TRP A 118 -9.29 -7.27 13.06
CA TRP A 118 -9.03 -8.20 14.16
C TRP A 118 -7.81 -7.79 14.98
N ILE A 119 -6.72 -7.37 14.34
CA ILE A 119 -5.51 -6.86 14.98
C ILE A 119 -5.82 -5.59 15.79
N ILE A 120 -6.54 -4.63 15.20
CA ILE A 120 -6.95 -3.40 15.91
C ILE A 120 -7.86 -3.73 17.10
N SER A 121 -8.85 -4.60 16.90
CA SER A 121 -9.76 -5.06 17.97
C SER A 121 -8.98 -5.73 19.10
N TYR A 122 -8.03 -6.61 18.76
CA TYR A 122 -7.15 -7.29 19.70
C TYR A 122 -6.24 -6.31 20.45
N ALA A 123 -5.57 -5.40 19.74
CA ALA A 123 -4.67 -4.41 20.33
C ALA A 123 -5.42 -3.42 21.24
N ARG A 124 -6.66 -3.07 20.88
CA ARG A 124 -7.56 -2.26 21.72
C ARG A 124 -7.99 -3.04 22.97
N HIS A 125 -8.37 -4.31 22.83
CA HIS A 125 -8.73 -5.16 23.98
C HIS A 125 -7.53 -5.41 24.92
N LYS A 126 -6.31 -5.46 24.40
CA LYS A 126 -5.07 -5.61 25.18
C LYS A 126 -4.48 -4.30 25.67
N GLY A 127 -5.13 -3.15 25.43
CA GLY A 127 -4.67 -1.84 25.90
C GLY A 127 -3.36 -1.36 25.26
N LEU A 128 -2.93 -1.98 24.15
CA LEU A 128 -1.70 -1.62 23.42
C LEU A 128 -1.88 -0.31 22.63
N VAL A 129 -3.13 0.03 22.29
CA VAL A 129 -3.48 1.32 21.69
C VAL A 129 -4.17 2.16 22.77
N GLY A 130 -3.37 2.67 23.69
CA GLY A 130 -3.82 3.64 24.69
C GLY A 130 -3.81 5.05 24.11
N SER A 131 -4.96 5.71 24.11
CA SER A 131 -5.00 7.17 23.98
C SER A 131 -4.25 7.74 25.19
N LYS A 132 -3.08 8.35 24.98
CA LYS A 132 -2.53 9.28 25.98
C LYS A 132 -3.46 10.50 25.99
N SER A 133 -4.50 10.42 26.81
CA SER A 133 -5.30 11.56 27.22
C SER A 133 -4.37 12.53 27.96
N ASN A 134 -3.88 13.54 27.24
CA ASN A 134 -3.58 14.85 27.81
C ASN A 134 -4.76 15.70 27.30
N TYR A 135 -5.67 16.24 28.11
CA TYR A 135 -5.63 16.74 29.48
C TYR A 135 -6.87 16.28 30.26
#